data_AF-A0A6I3SBX5-F1
#
_entry.id   AF-A0A6I3SBX5-F1
#
_cell.length_a   1.000
_cell.length_b   1.000
_cell.length_c   1.000
_cell.angle_alpha   90.00
_cell.angle_beta   90.00
_cell.angle_gamma   90.00
#
_symmetry.space_group_name_H-M   'P 1'
#
loop_
_entity.id
_entity.type
_entity.pdbx_description
1 polymer ?
#
loop_
_entity_poly.entity_id
_entity_poly.type
_entity_poly.pdbx_seq_one_letter_code
_entity_poly.pdbx_strand_id
1 'polypeptide(L)'
;MSIITAKGKDAKASLNKKVEKIDFKKLYIRLKDGESCRVRLLSTEDYCEYLAHASYANGIYTQPCITPVGEKCALCEASNVKAKGFDGLYAKKRYLFAFADIDMGQLRLFDATKGQAQQLIAAIEQYAYDLETYAFLFKRTGNKVDTNYSLSPILRLKPEDKERFAQFDGLTVESNLFESGLQARTRNQQIALLMDAGFPVTQLFSSEEVNSARAQIDEWESVKSGGGDDVKPIPPASEDEPDSVF
;
A
#
# COMPACT_ATOMS: atom_id res chain seq x y z
N MET A 1 7.31 22.11 28.33
CA MET A 1 7.01 20.83 27.67
C MET A 1 7.48 19.71 28.58
N SER A 2 6.59 18.82 29.01
CA SER A 2 6.90 17.71 29.92
C SER A 2 7.16 16.44 29.11
N ILE A 3 8.25 15.74 29.38
CA ILE A 3 8.72 14.50 28.70
C ILE A 3 7.86 13.27 29.07
N ILE A 4 6.90 13.41 29.99
CA ILE A 4 6.11 12.28 30.49
C ILE A 4 4.91 12.02 29.58
N THR A 5 4.97 10.93 28.81
CA THR A 5 3.96 10.53 27.81
C THR A 5 2.80 9.70 28.36
N ALA A 6 2.93 9.11 29.56
CA ALA A 6 1.82 8.50 30.32
C ALA A 6 2.20 8.35 31.81
N LYS A 7 1.22 8.30 32.72
CA LYS A 7 1.45 8.04 34.17
C LYS A 7 0.56 6.91 34.67
N GLY A 8 1.05 6.15 35.65
CA GLY A 8 0.24 5.18 36.41
C GLY A 8 -0.36 4.06 35.56
N LYS A 9 -1.69 3.88 35.65
CA LYS A 9 -2.41 2.81 34.93
C LYS A 9 -2.32 2.95 33.41
N ASP A 10 -2.19 4.17 32.88
CA ASP A 10 -2.08 4.43 31.44
C ASP A 10 -0.72 4.03 30.87
N ALA A 11 0.34 4.13 31.68
CA ALA A 11 1.66 3.59 31.32
C ALA A 11 1.66 2.06 31.31
N LYS A 12 0.91 1.42 32.24
CA LYS A 12 0.73 -0.04 32.28
C LYS A 12 -0.14 -0.56 31.12
N ALA A 13 -1.12 0.22 30.67
CA ALA A 13 -1.90 -0.08 29.47
C ALA A 13 -1.04 0.08 28.20
N SER A 14 -0.16 1.09 28.15
CA SER A 14 0.77 1.33 27.04
C SER A 14 1.87 0.26 26.96
N LEU A 15 2.27 -0.35 28.08
CA LEU A 15 3.17 -1.51 28.13
C LEU A 15 2.56 -2.79 27.52
N ASN A 16 1.24 -2.94 27.61
CA ASN A 16 0.52 -4.14 27.13
C ASN A 16 -0.15 -3.93 25.77
N LYS A 17 -0.31 -2.68 25.31
CA LYS A 17 -0.51 -2.40 23.90
C LYS A 17 0.79 -2.74 23.20
N LYS A 18 0.94 -4.00 22.78
CA LYS A 18 1.76 -4.30 21.61
C LYS A 18 1.33 -3.27 20.57
N VAL A 19 2.28 -2.53 19.98
CA VAL A 19 2.04 -1.88 18.70
C VAL A 19 1.52 -3.00 17.83
N GLU A 20 0.20 -3.04 17.59
CA GLU A 20 -0.38 -4.09 16.77
C GLU A 20 0.32 -3.98 15.44
N LYS A 21 1.17 -4.97 15.15
CA LYS A 21 1.88 -5.05 13.88
C LYS A 21 0.79 -5.05 12.84
N ILE A 22 0.68 -3.95 12.08
CA ILE A 22 -0.35 -3.79 11.05
C ILE A 22 -0.21 -4.97 10.10
N ASP A 23 -1.26 -5.79 10.03
CA ASP A 23 -1.28 -6.94 9.13
C ASP A 23 -1.63 -6.44 7.74
N PHE A 24 -0.59 -6.07 6.97
CA PHE A 24 -0.74 -5.58 5.60
C PHE A 24 -1.46 -6.55 4.67
N LYS A 25 -1.44 -7.86 4.96
CA LYS A 25 -2.16 -8.86 4.14
C LYS A 25 -3.66 -8.75 4.37
N LYS A 26 -4.07 -8.44 5.59
CA LYS A 26 -5.48 -8.19 5.93
C LYS A 26 -5.92 -6.78 5.53
N LEU A 27 -5.06 -5.78 5.74
CA LEU A 27 -5.36 -4.39 5.43
C LEU A 27 -5.62 -4.18 3.93
N TYR A 28 -4.83 -4.80 3.06
CA TYR A 28 -5.00 -4.63 1.62
C TYR A 28 -5.88 -5.70 0.99
N ILE A 29 -6.80 -5.30 0.11
CA ILE A 29 -7.47 -6.19 -0.83
C ILE A 29 -6.47 -6.53 -1.95
N ARG A 30 -6.09 -7.80 -2.00
CA ARG A 30 -5.21 -8.36 -3.04
C ARG A 30 -5.95 -9.52 -3.69
N LEU A 31 -6.46 -9.29 -4.89
CA LEU A 31 -7.17 -10.29 -5.68
C LEU A 31 -6.24 -10.83 -6.77
N LYS A 32 -6.31 -12.12 -7.05
CA LYS A 32 -5.74 -12.77 -8.23
C LYS A 32 -6.73 -12.70 -9.41
N ASP A 33 -6.27 -13.06 -10.61
CA ASP A 33 -7.15 -13.08 -11.78
C ASP A 33 -8.37 -13.99 -11.54
N GLY A 34 -9.56 -13.47 -11.83
CA GLY A 34 -10.83 -14.15 -11.60
C GLY A 34 -11.35 -14.08 -10.16
N GLU A 35 -10.54 -13.67 -9.18
CA GLU A 35 -10.98 -13.52 -7.79
C GLU A 35 -11.84 -12.26 -7.61
N SER A 36 -12.72 -12.34 -6.62
CA SER A 36 -13.61 -11.25 -6.24
C SER A 36 -13.89 -11.27 -4.75
N CYS A 37 -14.13 -10.10 -4.18
CA CYS A 37 -14.73 -9.96 -2.85
C CYS A 37 -15.96 -9.05 -2.91
N ARG A 38 -16.80 -9.14 -1.89
CA ARG A 38 -17.99 -8.32 -1.76
C ARG A 38 -17.68 -7.13 -0.87
N VAL A 39 -17.91 -5.94 -1.39
CA VAL A 39 -17.58 -4.69 -0.73
C VAL A 39 -18.79 -3.78 -0.63
N ARG A 40 -18.79 -2.93 0.40
CA ARG A 40 -19.64 -1.76 0.49
C ARG A 40 -18.78 -0.51 0.32
N LEU A 41 -19.33 0.46 -0.39
CA LEU A 41 -18.79 1.80 -0.52
C LEU A 41 -19.48 2.66 0.53
N LEU A 42 -18.74 3.37 1.38
CA LEU A 42 -19.32 4.18 2.46
C LEU A 42 -19.59 5.61 1.99
N SER A 43 -18.75 6.12 1.08
CA SER A 43 -18.89 7.40 0.41
C SER A 43 -18.45 7.29 -1.05
N THR A 44 -18.83 8.28 -1.85
CA THR A 44 -18.31 8.47 -3.21
C THR A 44 -16.86 8.93 -3.24
N GLU A 45 -16.34 9.43 -2.11
CA GLU A 45 -15.03 10.09 -2.01
C GLU A 45 -14.03 9.34 -1.12
N ASP A 46 -14.29 8.07 -0.79
CA ASP A 46 -13.41 7.24 0.05
C ASP A 46 -12.15 6.76 -0.70
N TYR A 47 -11.40 7.70 -1.26
CA TYR A 47 -10.12 7.46 -1.91
C TYR A 47 -9.18 8.65 -1.78
N CYS A 48 -7.87 8.39 -1.82
CA CYS A 48 -6.85 9.43 -1.81
C CYS A 48 -5.79 9.22 -2.90
N GLU A 49 -5.23 10.32 -3.39
CA GLU A 49 -4.09 10.29 -4.32
C GLU A 49 -2.78 10.33 -3.53
N TYR A 50 -1.80 9.54 -3.95
CA TYR A 50 -0.43 9.63 -3.45
C TYR A 50 0.59 9.43 -4.58
N LEU A 51 1.82 9.91 -4.38
CA LEU A 51 2.93 9.69 -5.29
C LEU A 51 3.72 8.46 -4.88
N ALA A 52 4.12 7.64 -5.85
CA ALA A 52 4.88 6.41 -5.60
C ALA A 52 6.00 6.20 -6.61
N HIS A 53 7.06 5.55 -6.15
CA HIS A 53 8.17 5.07 -7.01
C HIS A 53 8.10 3.56 -7.17
N ALA A 54 8.31 3.07 -8.38
CA ALA A 54 8.43 1.65 -8.66
C ALA A 54 9.30 1.42 -9.91
N SER A 55 10.22 0.45 -9.82
CA SER A 55 10.92 -0.12 -10.95
C SER A 55 11.08 -1.62 -10.70
N TYR A 56 10.10 -2.42 -11.16
CA TYR A 56 10.10 -3.87 -10.97
C TYR A 56 11.33 -4.53 -11.60
N ALA A 57 11.75 -4.04 -12.78
CA ALA A 57 12.95 -4.53 -13.47
C ALA A 57 14.23 -4.40 -12.64
N ASN A 58 14.27 -3.45 -11.69
CA ASN A 58 15.41 -3.20 -10.82
C ASN A 58 15.16 -3.67 -9.38
N GLY A 59 14.12 -4.48 -9.13
CA GLY A 59 13.76 -4.97 -7.79
C GLY A 59 13.18 -3.89 -6.85
N ILE A 60 12.86 -2.69 -7.36
CA ILE A 60 12.28 -1.60 -6.57
C ILE A 60 10.76 -1.70 -6.65
N TYR A 61 10.15 -2.31 -5.64
CA TYR A 61 8.70 -2.39 -5.52
C TYR A 61 8.05 -1.05 -5.14
N THR A 62 6.76 -0.93 -5.45
CA THR A 62 5.95 0.26 -5.16
C THR A 62 6.14 0.73 -3.72
N GLN A 63 6.48 2.00 -3.57
CA GLN A 63 6.61 2.64 -2.27
C GLN A 63 6.21 4.11 -2.35
N PRO A 64 5.61 4.67 -1.28
CA PRO A 64 5.25 6.08 -1.25
C PRO A 64 6.46 6.99 -1.40
N CYS A 65 6.29 8.08 -2.14
CA CYS A 65 7.27 9.16 -2.25
C CYS A 65 7.23 10.01 -0.98
N ILE A 66 8.39 10.37 -0.45
CA ILE A 66 8.52 11.22 0.75
C ILE A 66 8.61 12.72 0.43
N THR A 67 8.64 13.10 -0.85
CA THR A 67 8.66 14.51 -1.24
C THR A 67 7.43 15.30 -0.77
N PRO A 68 6.19 14.78 -0.83
CA PRO A 68 5.01 15.49 -0.34
C PRO A 68 5.04 15.82 1.16
N VAL A 69 5.78 15.06 1.97
CA VAL A 69 5.92 15.33 3.42
C VAL A 69 7.06 16.32 3.73
N GLY A 70 7.68 16.91 2.69
CA GLY A 70 8.75 17.91 2.82
C GLY A 70 10.17 17.33 2.92
N GLU A 71 10.31 16.01 2.82
CA GLU A 71 11.61 15.34 2.86
C GLU A 71 12.23 15.16 1.47
N LYS A 72 13.56 15.09 1.41
CA LYS A 72 14.27 14.82 0.16
C LYS A 72 14.19 13.34 -0.19
N CYS A 73 13.47 13.01 -1.26
CA CYS A 73 13.33 11.64 -1.75
C CYS A 73 14.52 11.22 -2.62
N ALA A 74 15.25 10.19 -2.20
CA ALA A 74 16.39 9.67 -2.95
C ALA A 74 15.98 9.05 -4.30
N LEU A 75 14.78 8.49 -4.39
CA LEU A 75 14.25 7.91 -5.62
C LEU A 75 13.87 8.97 -6.66
N CYS A 76 13.36 10.14 -6.21
CA CYS A 76 13.18 11.31 -7.07
C CYS A 76 14.52 11.79 -7.63
N GLU A 77 15.53 11.95 -6.76
CA GLU A 77 16.87 12.38 -7.18
C GLU A 77 17.47 11.40 -8.19
N ALA A 78 17.41 10.10 -7.92
CA ALA A 78 17.90 9.07 -8.83
C ALA A 78 17.15 9.06 -10.18
N SER A 79 15.82 9.24 -10.17
CA SER A 79 15.03 9.34 -11.39
C SER A 79 15.41 10.57 -12.24
N ASN A 80 15.82 11.67 -11.62
CA ASN A 80 16.16 12.89 -12.35
C ASN A 80 17.50 12.80 -13.10
N VAL A 81 18.41 11.93 -12.65
CA VAL A 81 19.71 11.68 -13.30
C VAL A 81 19.54 10.89 -14.61
N LYS A 82 18.40 10.20 -14.80
CA LYS A 82 18.13 9.37 -16.00
C LYS A 82 19.25 8.37 -16.29
N ALA A 83 19.75 7.74 -15.23
CA ALA A 83 20.71 6.66 -15.37
C ALA A 83 20.10 5.52 -16.19
N LYS A 84 20.88 4.95 -17.12
CA LYS A 84 20.43 3.89 -18.01
C LYS A 84 19.81 2.73 -17.21
N GLY A 85 18.58 2.35 -17.53
CA GLY A 85 17.85 1.29 -16.82
C GLY A 85 17.02 1.76 -15.63
N PHE A 86 17.12 3.04 -15.23
CA PHE A 86 16.34 3.62 -14.13
C PHE A 86 15.29 4.63 -14.61
N ASP A 87 15.06 4.72 -15.91
CA ASP A 87 14.12 5.67 -16.52
C ASP A 87 12.67 5.50 -16.00
N GLY A 88 12.31 4.31 -15.52
CA GLY A 88 11.00 4.01 -14.95
C GLY A 88 10.78 4.48 -13.51
N LEU A 89 11.82 4.98 -12.83
CA LEU A 89 11.79 5.29 -11.39
C LEU A 89 11.04 6.59 -11.05
N TYR A 90 10.60 7.37 -12.03
CA TYR A 90 9.89 8.62 -11.77
C TYR A 90 8.64 8.40 -10.90
N ALA A 91 8.32 9.40 -10.08
CA ALA A 91 7.14 9.35 -9.23
C ALA A 91 5.87 9.29 -10.10
N LYS A 92 5.03 8.29 -9.86
CA LYS A 92 3.74 8.09 -10.52
C LYS A 92 2.62 8.33 -9.52
N LYS A 93 1.52 8.92 -9.99
CA LYS A 93 0.28 9.01 -9.22
C LYS A 93 -0.33 7.63 -9.06
N ARG A 94 -0.68 7.30 -7.82
CA ARG A 94 -1.44 6.11 -7.42
C ARG A 94 -2.59 6.54 -6.51
N TYR A 95 -3.56 5.66 -6.38
CA TYR A 95 -4.79 5.96 -5.66
C TYR A 95 -5.10 4.84 -4.69
N LEU A 96 -5.32 5.18 -3.42
CA LEU A 96 -5.83 4.22 -2.44
C LEU A 96 -7.33 4.40 -2.32
N PHE A 97 -8.08 3.31 -2.45
CA PHE A 97 -9.51 3.26 -2.19
C PHE A 97 -9.74 2.53 -0.88
N ALA A 98 -10.66 3.02 -0.06
CA ALA A 98 -11.12 2.31 1.11
C ALA A 98 -12.47 1.64 0.82
N PHE A 99 -12.55 0.35 1.12
CA PHE A 99 -13.74 -0.45 0.95
C PHE A 99 -14.10 -1.15 2.25
N ALA A 100 -15.39 -1.18 2.58
CA ALA A 100 -15.89 -2.05 3.63
C ALA A 100 -16.03 -3.47 3.08
N ASP A 101 -15.09 -4.35 3.42
CA ASP A 101 -15.09 -5.74 2.95
C ASP A 101 -16.10 -6.54 3.78
N ILE A 102 -17.21 -6.94 3.16
CA ILE A 102 -18.32 -7.65 3.79
C ILE A 102 -17.94 -9.11 4.08
N ASP A 103 -16.99 -9.67 3.31
CA ASP A 103 -16.52 -11.04 3.49
C ASP A 103 -15.63 -11.14 4.73
N MET A 104 -14.78 -10.13 4.95
CA MET A 104 -13.87 -10.07 6.10
C MET A 104 -14.41 -9.30 7.32
N GLY A 105 -15.47 -8.49 7.15
CA GLY A 105 -16.05 -7.68 8.23
C GLY A 105 -15.15 -6.54 8.70
N GLN A 106 -14.32 -5.97 7.82
CA GLN A 106 -13.39 -4.88 8.16
C GLN A 106 -13.20 -3.92 6.98
N LEU A 107 -12.77 -2.68 7.29
CA LEU A 107 -12.29 -1.75 6.25
C LEU A 107 -10.96 -2.22 5.70
N ARG A 108 -10.80 -2.16 4.38
CA ARG A 108 -9.59 -2.55 3.67
C ARG A 108 -9.26 -1.55 2.58
N LEU A 109 -7.97 -1.51 2.23
CA LEU A 109 -7.44 -0.64 1.20
C LEU A 109 -7.23 -1.39 -0.10
N PHE A 110 -7.51 -0.73 -1.22
CA PHE A 110 -7.14 -1.19 -2.55
C PHE A 110 -6.22 -0.16 -3.21
N ASP A 111 -5.07 -0.60 -3.71
CA ASP A 111 -4.08 0.26 -4.36
C ASP A 111 -4.18 0.17 -5.87
N ALA A 112 -4.67 1.26 -6.48
CA ALA A 112 -4.92 1.37 -7.90
C ALA A 112 -3.86 2.19 -8.63
N THR A 113 -3.54 1.77 -9.85
CA THR A 113 -2.90 2.64 -10.84
C THR A 113 -3.88 3.72 -11.33
N LYS A 114 -3.38 4.77 -11.97
CA LYS A 114 -4.22 5.85 -12.52
C LYS A 114 -5.36 5.34 -13.42
N GLY A 115 -5.08 4.41 -14.34
CA GLY A 115 -6.10 3.89 -15.26
C GLY A 115 -7.19 3.11 -14.52
N GLN A 116 -6.80 2.27 -13.56
CA GLN A 116 -7.74 1.53 -12.71
C GLN A 116 -8.58 2.48 -11.84
N ALA A 117 -7.95 3.50 -11.27
CA ALA A 117 -8.63 4.50 -10.44
C ALA A 117 -9.70 5.26 -11.23
N GLN A 118 -9.39 5.69 -12.47
CA GLN A 118 -10.36 6.36 -13.32
C GLN A 118 -11.60 5.52 -13.59
N GLN A 119 -11.43 4.21 -13.80
CA GLN A 119 -12.54 3.29 -14.02
C GLN A 119 -13.37 3.06 -12.75
N LEU A 120 -12.71 2.93 -11.59
CA LEU A 120 -13.39 2.77 -10.32
C LEU A 120 -14.16 4.02 -9.91
N ILE A 121 -13.57 5.21 -10.05
CA ILE A 121 -14.24 6.48 -9.75
C ILE A 121 -15.49 6.65 -10.63
N ALA A 122 -15.37 6.40 -11.93
CA ALA A 122 -16.52 6.47 -12.83
C ALA A 122 -17.64 5.50 -12.43
N ALA A 123 -17.29 4.28 -12.00
CA ALA A 123 -18.27 3.32 -11.50
C ALA A 123 -18.92 3.78 -10.18
N ILE A 124 -18.14 4.33 -9.25
CA ILE A 124 -18.64 4.87 -7.97
C ILE A 124 -19.60 6.02 -8.21
N GLU A 125 -19.24 6.96 -9.08
CA GLU A 125 -20.09 8.10 -9.47
C GLU A 125 -21.41 7.64 -10.12
N GLN A 126 -21.35 6.62 -10.99
CA GLN A 126 -22.53 6.04 -11.63
C GLN A 126 -23.55 5.51 -10.61
N TYR A 127 -23.07 4.99 -9.47
CA TYR A 127 -23.91 4.41 -8.43
C TYR A 127 -24.03 5.28 -7.17
N ALA A 128 -23.70 6.57 -7.25
CA ALA A 128 -23.65 7.48 -6.10
C ALA A 128 -24.94 7.51 -5.26
N TYR A 129 -26.11 7.42 -5.90
CA TYR A 129 -27.41 7.43 -5.22
C TYR A 129 -27.78 6.10 -4.56
N ASP A 130 -27.07 5.02 -4.91
CA ASP A 130 -27.41 3.67 -4.49
C ASP A 130 -26.36 3.04 -3.55
N LEU A 131 -25.32 3.79 -3.13
CA LEU A 131 -24.23 3.27 -2.30
C LEU A 131 -24.71 2.72 -0.95
N GLU A 132 -25.75 3.34 -0.37
CA GLU A 132 -26.36 2.88 0.87
C GLU A 132 -27.23 1.62 0.69
N THR A 133 -27.64 1.33 -0.55
CA THR A 133 -28.59 0.25 -0.85
C THR A 133 -27.89 -1.01 -1.34
N TYR A 134 -26.86 -0.87 -2.17
CA TYR A 134 -26.19 -2.00 -2.81
C TYR A 134 -24.80 -2.26 -2.24
N ALA A 135 -24.53 -3.55 -2.00
CA ALA A 135 -23.16 -4.04 -2.01
C ALA A 135 -22.68 -4.20 -3.46
N PHE A 136 -21.37 -4.23 -3.64
CA PHE A 136 -20.72 -4.40 -4.93
C PHE A 136 -19.85 -5.64 -4.91
N LEU A 137 -19.84 -6.37 -6.03
CA LEU A 137 -18.81 -7.36 -6.30
C LEU A 137 -17.60 -6.63 -6.87
N PHE A 138 -16.53 -6.57 -6.10
CA PHE A 138 -15.23 -6.06 -6.53
C PHE A 138 -14.42 -7.22 -7.08
N LYS A 139 -14.16 -7.19 -8.39
CA LYS A 139 -13.54 -8.31 -9.11
C LYS A 139 -12.31 -7.86 -9.87
N ARG A 140 -11.25 -8.69 -9.83
CA ARG A 140 -10.10 -8.57 -10.73
C ARG A 140 -10.31 -9.45 -11.96
N THR A 141 -10.01 -8.91 -13.13
CA THR A 141 -9.96 -9.65 -14.39
C THR A 141 -8.69 -9.30 -15.17
N GLY A 142 -8.21 -10.25 -15.96
CA GLY A 142 -7.09 -10.05 -16.87
C GLY A 142 -5.74 -10.31 -16.22
N ASN A 143 -4.74 -10.48 -17.10
CA ASN A 143 -3.39 -10.88 -16.73
C ASN A 143 -2.37 -9.85 -17.18
N LYS A 144 -1.31 -9.66 -16.38
CA LYS A 144 -0.22 -8.73 -16.66
C LYS A 144 -0.73 -7.32 -17.00
N VAL A 145 -0.52 -6.89 -18.24
CA VAL A 145 -0.83 -5.54 -18.74
C VAL A 145 -2.33 -5.27 -18.87
N ASP A 146 -3.15 -6.31 -18.97
CA ASP A 146 -4.61 -6.19 -19.17
C ASP A 146 -5.40 -6.32 -17.85
N THR A 147 -4.75 -6.06 -16.71
CA THR A 147 -5.38 -6.18 -15.38
C THR A 147 -6.41 -5.06 -15.16
N ASN A 148 -7.67 -5.45 -15.03
CA ASN A 148 -8.81 -4.59 -14.79
C ASN A 148 -9.48 -4.91 -13.43
N TYR A 149 -10.09 -3.90 -12.82
CA TYR A 149 -10.91 -4.03 -11.61
C TYR A 149 -12.28 -3.42 -11.85
N SER A 150 -13.33 -4.19 -11.57
CA SER A 150 -14.71 -3.77 -11.79
C SER A 150 -15.52 -3.82 -10.50
N LEU A 151 -16.42 -2.85 -10.36
CA LEU A 151 -17.49 -2.85 -9.35
C LEU A 151 -18.81 -3.18 -10.05
N SER A 152 -19.49 -4.23 -9.59
CA SER A 152 -20.82 -4.61 -10.11
C SER A 152 -21.83 -4.67 -8.96
N PRO A 153 -22.97 -3.97 -9.03
CA PRO A 153 -23.94 -3.95 -7.93
C PRO A 153 -24.57 -5.33 -7.74
N ILE A 154 -24.73 -5.71 -6.47
CA ILE A 154 -25.39 -6.95 -6.06
C ILE A 154 -26.85 -6.62 -5.74
N LEU A 155 -27.75 -6.81 -6.71
CA LEU A 155 -29.17 -6.43 -6.61
C LEU A 155 -29.91 -7.11 -5.44
N ARG A 156 -29.46 -8.30 -5.03
CA ARG A 156 -30.07 -9.07 -3.94
C ARG A 156 -28.99 -9.72 -3.09
N LEU A 157 -28.69 -9.09 -1.96
CA LEU A 157 -27.87 -9.69 -0.90
C LEU A 157 -28.62 -10.86 -0.25
N LYS A 158 -27.90 -11.95 0.02
CA LYS A 158 -28.43 -13.07 0.80
C LYS A 158 -28.68 -12.61 2.24
N PRO A 159 -29.60 -13.23 2.99
CA PRO A 159 -29.93 -12.83 4.37
C PRO A 159 -28.70 -12.70 5.28
N GLU A 160 -27.79 -13.68 5.23
CA GLU A 160 -26.55 -13.70 6.03
C GLU A 160 -25.60 -12.53 5.72
N ASP A 161 -25.61 -12.05 4.47
CA ASP A 161 -24.74 -10.96 4.04
C ASP A 161 -25.34 -9.58 4.37
N LYS A 162 -26.65 -9.50 4.59
CA LYS A 162 -27.31 -8.24 4.97
C LYS A 162 -26.87 -7.79 6.36
N GLU A 163 -26.72 -8.72 7.30
CA GLU A 163 -26.21 -8.40 8.64
C GLU A 163 -24.78 -7.86 8.56
N ARG A 164 -23.92 -8.48 7.75
CA ARG A 164 -22.54 -8.03 7.54
C ARG A 164 -22.47 -6.69 6.81
N PHE A 165 -23.37 -6.45 5.86
CA PHE A 165 -23.48 -5.15 5.20
C PHE A 165 -23.86 -4.05 6.20
N ALA A 166 -24.86 -4.31 7.04
CA ALA A 166 -25.39 -3.36 8.04
C ALA A 166 -24.38 -3.04 9.16
N GLN A 167 -23.38 -3.90 9.40
CA GLN A 167 -22.30 -3.61 10.38
C GLN A 167 -21.49 -2.34 10.06
N PHE A 168 -21.53 -1.88 8.81
CA PHE A 168 -20.87 -0.66 8.37
C PHE A 168 -21.82 0.55 8.29
N ASP A 169 -23.07 0.41 8.74
CA ASP A 169 -24.02 1.53 8.77
C ASP A 169 -23.51 2.66 9.66
N GLY A 170 -23.48 3.88 9.10
CA GLY A 170 -23.00 5.08 9.79
C GLY A 170 -21.49 5.11 10.03
N LEU A 171 -20.74 4.15 9.50
CA LEU A 171 -19.29 4.12 9.60
C LEU A 171 -18.67 5.07 8.57
N THR A 172 -17.61 5.77 8.96
CA THR A 172 -16.86 6.69 8.09
C THR A 172 -15.44 6.17 7.90
N VAL A 173 -14.85 6.47 6.73
CA VAL A 173 -13.44 6.16 6.50
C VAL A 173 -12.59 7.26 7.11
N GLU A 174 -11.87 6.92 8.18
CA GLU A 174 -10.93 7.84 8.84
C GLU A 174 -9.64 8.01 8.02
N SER A 175 -9.11 9.22 7.94
CA SER A 175 -7.85 9.52 7.23
C SER A 175 -6.67 8.65 7.69
N ASN A 176 -6.64 8.30 8.97
CA ASN A 176 -5.64 7.43 9.56
C ASN A 176 -5.60 6.03 8.92
N LEU A 177 -6.71 5.55 8.33
CA LEU A 177 -6.71 4.28 7.59
C LEU A 177 -5.78 4.36 6.39
N PHE A 178 -5.87 5.43 5.59
CA PHE A 178 -5.00 5.63 4.44
C PHE A 178 -3.53 5.78 4.85
N GLU A 179 -3.26 6.54 5.90
CA GLU A 179 -1.91 6.71 6.46
C GLU A 179 -1.32 5.37 6.93
N SER A 180 -2.14 4.50 7.52
CA SER A 180 -1.70 3.17 7.96
C SER A 180 -1.22 2.28 6.82
N GLY A 181 -1.77 2.47 5.61
CA GLY A 181 -1.33 1.79 4.39
C GLY A 181 -0.07 2.40 3.78
N LEU A 182 0.15 3.70 3.96
CA LEU A 182 1.25 4.47 3.35
C LEU A 182 2.49 4.55 4.27
N GLN A 183 3.09 3.40 4.57
CA GLN A 183 4.38 3.37 5.28
C GLN A 183 5.53 3.64 4.31
N ALA A 184 5.91 4.91 4.21
CA ALA A 184 7.04 5.33 3.37
C ALA A 184 8.38 4.85 3.95
N ARG A 185 9.30 4.44 3.08
CA ARG A 185 10.67 4.14 3.47
C ARG A 185 11.43 5.43 3.74
N THR A 186 12.30 5.41 4.74
CA THR A 186 13.17 6.55 5.06
C THR A 186 14.16 6.82 3.93
N ARG A 187 14.74 8.02 3.88
CA ARG A 187 15.76 8.37 2.87
C ARG A 187 16.90 7.35 2.82
N ASN A 188 17.42 6.91 3.97
CA ASN A 188 18.53 5.95 4.02
C ASN A 188 18.12 4.59 3.46
N GLN A 189 16.89 4.14 3.75
CA GLN A 189 16.35 2.90 3.18
C GLN A 189 16.13 3.02 1.66
N GLN A 190 15.74 4.19 1.16
CA GLN A 190 15.63 4.44 -0.29
C GLN A 190 17.00 4.39 -0.99
N ILE A 191 18.04 4.95 -0.38
CA ILE A 191 19.42 4.87 -0.91
C ILE A 191 19.92 3.42 -0.87
N ALA A 192 19.62 2.67 0.19
CA ALA A 192 19.94 1.24 0.28
C ALA A 192 19.30 0.44 -0.87
N LEU A 193 18.02 0.69 -1.17
CA LEU A 193 17.35 0.06 -2.32
C LEU A 193 17.97 0.43 -3.67
N LEU A 194 18.38 1.70 -3.84
CA LEU A 194 19.07 2.12 -5.06
C LEU A 194 20.41 1.39 -5.22
N MET A 195 21.14 1.23 -4.12
CA MET A 195 22.43 0.53 -4.12
C MET A 195 22.26 -0.97 -4.43
N ASP A 196 21.28 -1.63 -3.81
CA ASP A 196 20.93 -3.03 -4.09
C ASP A 196 20.47 -3.23 -5.55
N ALA A 197 19.75 -2.24 -6.09
CA ALA A 197 19.33 -2.19 -7.49
C ALA A 197 20.49 -1.91 -8.48
N GLY A 198 21.71 -1.63 -8.00
CA GLY A 198 22.88 -1.34 -8.84
C GLY A 198 22.97 0.11 -9.34
N PHE A 199 22.22 1.04 -8.76
CA PHE A 199 22.33 2.47 -9.07
C PHE A 199 23.67 3.04 -8.56
N PRO A 200 24.36 3.93 -9.30
CA PRO A 200 25.64 4.52 -8.89
C PRO A 200 25.46 5.59 -7.79
N VAL A 201 25.10 5.15 -6.59
CA VAL A 201 24.76 6.02 -5.44
C VAL A 201 25.90 6.97 -5.02
N THR A 202 27.16 6.58 -5.21
CA THR A 202 28.34 7.39 -4.86
C THR A 202 28.52 8.63 -5.73
N GLN A 203 27.85 8.71 -6.88
CA GLN A 203 27.92 9.87 -7.78
C GLN A 203 26.87 10.93 -7.42
N LEU A 204 25.86 10.57 -6.63
CA LEU A 204 24.68 11.40 -6.37
C LEU A 204 24.52 11.77 -4.88
N PHE A 205 24.87 10.85 -3.97
CA PHE A 205 24.68 11.01 -2.53
C PHE A 205 26.03 11.21 -1.82
N SER A 206 25.99 11.84 -0.65
CA SER A 206 27.19 12.05 0.17
C SER A 206 27.76 10.73 0.71
N SER A 207 29.06 10.71 1.01
CA SER A 207 29.71 9.53 1.59
C SER A 207 29.07 9.09 2.92
N GLU A 208 28.57 10.04 3.71
CA GLU A 208 27.86 9.76 4.97
C GLU A 208 26.53 9.03 4.71
N GLU A 209 25.73 9.53 3.78
CA GLU A 209 24.46 8.89 3.38
C GLU A 209 24.70 7.48 2.81
N VAL A 210 25.70 7.32 1.95
CA VAL A 210 26.04 6.00 1.37
C VAL A 210 26.49 5.02 2.46
N ASN A 211 27.31 5.46 3.43
CA ASN A 211 27.74 4.61 4.53
C ASN A 211 26.56 4.22 5.45
N SER A 212 25.66 5.16 5.74
CA SER A 212 24.45 4.87 6.50
C SER A 212 23.53 3.87 5.79
N ALA A 213 23.37 4.01 4.47
CA ALA A 213 22.61 3.07 3.65
C ALA A 213 23.25 1.67 3.61
N ARG A 214 24.58 1.56 3.57
CA ARG A 214 25.29 0.27 3.67
C ARG A 214 25.01 -0.44 4.98
N ALA A 215 25.08 0.28 6.10
CA ALA A 215 24.75 -0.29 7.41
C ALA A 215 23.30 -0.82 7.46
N GLN A 216 22.35 -0.17 6.77
CA GLN A 216 20.98 -0.66 6.65
C GLN A 216 20.89 -1.98 5.87
N ILE A 217 21.69 -2.15 4.81
CA ILE A 217 21.75 -3.43 4.08
C ILE A 217 22.33 -4.53 4.97
N ASP A 218 23.44 -4.27 5.65
CA ASP A 218 24.09 -5.23 6.55
C ASP A 218 23.11 -5.69 7.66
N GLU A 219 22.33 -4.76 8.21
CA GLU A 219 21.27 -5.05 9.16
C GLU A 219 20.21 -5.98 8.55
N TRP A 220 19.70 -5.69 7.34
CA TRP A 220 18.73 -6.54 6.65
C TRP A 220 19.25 -7.95 6.35
N GLU A 221 20.50 -8.07 5.94
CA GLU A 221 21.15 -9.36 5.66
C GLU A 221 21.36 -10.18 6.93
N SER A 222 21.73 -9.53 8.04
CA SER A 222 21.88 -10.19 9.33
C SER A 222 20.56 -10.83 9.80
N VAL A 223 19.43 -10.15 9.61
CA VAL A 223 18.09 -10.69 9.93
C VAL A 223 17.71 -11.87 9.04
N LYS A 224 18.11 -11.87 7.76
CA LYS A 224 17.85 -13.00 6.85
C LYS A 224 18.65 -14.26 7.22
N SER A 225 19.86 -14.09 7.77
CA SER A 225 20.76 -15.20 8.13
C SER A 225 20.49 -15.81 9.51
N GLY A 226 19.85 -15.09 10.42
CA GLY A 226 19.47 -15.55 11.76
C GLY A 226 18.08 -16.20 11.79
N GLY A 227 18.00 -17.50 11.50
CA GLY A 227 16.74 -18.26 11.41
C GLY A 227 15.73 -18.00 12.54
N GLY A 228 14.57 -17.47 12.14
CA GLY A 228 13.32 -17.38 12.89
C GLY A 228 12.23 -16.88 11.95
N ASP A 229 11.22 -17.70 11.69
CA ASP A 229 10.19 -17.56 10.64
C ASP A 229 9.32 -16.27 10.62
N ASP A 230 9.64 -15.23 11.40
CA ASP A 230 8.70 -14.12 11.69
C ASP A 230 9.12 -12.72 11.21
N VAL A 231 10.22 -12.59 10.50
CA VAL A 231 10.56 -11.35 9.78
C VAL A 231 10.89 -11.66 8.33
N LYS A 232 9.85 -12.02 7.56
CA LYS A 232 9.91 -11.88 6.12
C LYS A 232 10.09 -10.39 5.79
N PRO A 233 10.95 -10.02 4.83
CA PRO A 233 10.94 -8.66 4.28
C PRO A 233 9.50 -8.28 3.95
N ILE A 234 9.14 -7.00 4.13
CA ILE A 234 7.81 -6.49 3.73
C ILE A 234 7.54 -7.08 2.34
N PRO A 235 6.55 -7.98 2.20
CA PRO A 235 6.36 -8.68 0.95
C PRO A 235 6.16 -7.62 -0.12
N PRO A 236 6.80 -7.77 -1.28
CA PRO A 236 6.60 -6.82 -2.36
C PRO A 236 5.11 -6.58 -2.58
N ALA A 237 4.76 -5.36 -2.99
CA ALA A 237 3.38 -5.04 -3.37
C ALA A 237 2.84 -5.95 -4.50
N SER A 238 3.71 -6.80 -5.07
CA SER A 238 3.41 -7.93 -5.94
C SER A 238 4.41 -9.06 -5.66
N GLU A 239 4.04 -10.05 -4.85
CA GLU A 239 4.60 -11.40 -5.01
C GLU A 239 3.88 -12.06 -6.20
N ASP A 240 4.04 -11.46 -7.38
CA ASP A 240 3.83 -12.18 -8.63
C ASP A 240 5.22 -12.76 -8.96
N GLU A 241 5.42 -14.03 -8.61
CA GLU A 241 6.46 -14.82 -9.24
C GLU A 241 6.22 -14.76 -10.76
N PRO A 242 7.23 -14.44 -11.59
CA PRO A 242 7.09 -14.63 -13.01
C PRO A 242 7.01 -16.12 -13.25
N ASP A 243 5.82 -16.63 -13.52
CA ASP A 243 5.65 -17.89 -14.24
C ASP A 243 6.49 -17.80 -15.52
N SER A 244 7.64 -18.47 -15.44
CA SER A 244 8.51 -18.98 -16.48
C SER A 244 8.68 -18.15 -17.77
N VAL A 245 9.91 -17.63 -17.90
CA VAL A 245 10.75 -17.59 -19.11
C VAL A 245 10.17 -16.94 -20.40
N PHE A 246 10.95 -15.94 -20.87
CA PHE A 246 10.91 -15.21 -22.14
C PHE A 246 10.12 -13.89 -22.15
#